data_AF-A0A7K1A096-F1
#
_entry.id   AF-A0A7K1A096-F1
#
_cell.length_a   1.000
_cell.length_b   1.000
_cell.length_c   1.000
_cell.angle_alpha   90.00
_cell.angle_beta   90.00
_cell.angle_gamma   90.00
#
_symmetry.space_group_name_H-M   'P 1'
#
loop_
_entity.id
_entity.type
_entity.pdbx_description
1 polymer ?
#
loop_
_entity_poly.entity_id
_entity_poly.type
_entity_poly.pdbx_seq_one_letter_code
_entity_poly.pdbx_strand_id
1 'polypeptide(L)'
;MGKTLSEKVWDEHVVRSTSGEPDLLFIDLHLIHEVTSPQAFDGLRLAGRPVRRPDLTLATEDHNVPTIDWDKPIADPVSKTQVDTLRKNAEEFGVRIHSLGDIEQGIVHIIGPQLGLTQPGMTIVCGDSHTSTHGAFGAIAFGIGTSEVEHVLATQTLMQAKPKTMAVTINGSLPAGVTAKDMVLTLIAHTGTGGGQGYIVEYRGQAIEELSMEGRMT
;
A
#
# COMPACT_ATOMS: atom_id res chain seq x y z
N MET A 1 30.29 1.53 6.09
CA MET A 1 29.41 2.60 5.59
C MET A 1 28.06 2.45 6.27
N GLY A 2 27.34 3.55 6.51
CA GLY A 2 25.96 3.48 7.03
C GLY A 2 24.98 3.02 5.95
N LYS A 3 23.91 2.33 6.37
CA LYS A 3 22.78 1.93 5.50
C LYS A 3 21.71 3.02 5.46
N THR A 4 21.02 3.19 4.33
CA THR A 4 19.79 4.02 4.24
C THR A 4 18.66 3.43 5.08
N LEU A 5 17.57 4.18 5.28
CA LEU A 5 16.40 3.65 5.98
C LEU A 5 15.82 2.45 5.19
N SER A 6 15.66 2.62 3.88
CA SER A 6 15.15 1.56 3.01
C SER A 6 16.04 0.32 2.97
N GLU A 7 17.37 0.45 3.03
CA GLU A 7 18.25 -0.70 3.11
C GLU A 7 18.10 -1.46 4.45
N LYS A 8 17.91 -0.75 5.57
CA LYS A 8 17.70 -1.38 6.87
C LYS A 8 16.40 -2.17 6.88
N VAL A 9 15.30 -1.53 6.49
CA VAL A 9 13.98 -2.20 6.44
C VAL A 9 14.01 -3.38 5.47
N TRP A 10 14.58 -3.21 4.28
CA TRP A 10 14.71 -4.31 3.32
C TRP A 10 15.46 -5.51 3.93
N ASP A 11 16.65 -5.27 4.47
CA ASP A 11 17.52 -6.32 4.97
C ASP A 11 16.92 -7.07 6.17
N GLU A 12 16.06 -6.42 6.97
CA GLU A 12 15.33 -7.04 8.10
C GLU A 12 14.18 -7.97 7.63
N HIS A 13 13.69 -7.80 6.40
CA HIS A 13 12.53 -8.53 5.87
C HIS A 13 12.90 -9.59 4.82
N VAL A 14 14.18 -9.74 4.47
CA VAL A 14 14.63 -10.81 3.56
C VAL A 14 14.46 -12.17 4.23
N VAL A 15 13.55 -12.99 3.69
CA VAL A 15 13.36 -14.40 4.07
C VAL A 15 14.36 -15.29 3.34
N ARG A 16 14.62 -15.00 2.06
CA ARG A 16 15.60 -15.72 1.23
C ARG A 16 16.25 -14.75 0.25
N SER A 17 17.56 -14.83 0.13
CA SER A 17 18.31 -14.20 -0.97
C SER A 17 19.03 -15.27 -1.77
N THR A 18 19.09 -15.13 -3.10
CA THR A 18 19.82 -16.04 -3.99
C THR A 18 20.48 -15.24 -5.10
N SER A 19 21.76 -15.51 -5.35
CA SER A 19 22.55 -14.78 -6.34
C SER A 19 21.90 -14.87 -7.72
N GLY A 20 21.60 -13.71 -8.32
CA GLY A 20 20.98 -13.61 -9.64
C GLY A 20 19.45 -13.70 -9.66
N GLU A 21 18.82 -13.87 -8.50
CA GLU A 21 17.36 -13.85 -8.33
C GLU A 21 16.94 -12.63 -7.50
N PRO A 22 15.68 -12.17 -7.63
CA PRO A 22 15.10 -11.20 -6.68
C PRO A 22 15.12 -11.76 -5.25
N ASP A 23 15.12 -10.89 -4.24
CA ASP A 23 14.99 -11.32 -2.85
C ASP A 23 13.55 -11.72 -2.56
N LEU A 24 13.36 -12.74 -1.71
CA LEU A 24 12.06 -13.07 -1.16
C LEU A 24 11.86 -12.28 0.14
N LEU A 25 10.92 -11.34 0.13
CA LEU A 25 10.57 -10.52 1.28
C LEU A 25 9.40 -11.12 2.05
N PHE A 26 9.44 -11.04 3.37
CA PHE A 26 8.24 -11.15 4.20
C PHE A 26 7.40 -9.87 4.03
N ILE A 27 6.08 -9.98 4.11
CA ILE A 27 5.15 -8.86 4.04
C ILE A 27 4.44 -8.70 5.39
N ASP A 28 4.57 -7.56 6.05
CA ASP A 28 3.98 -7.33 7.38
C ASP A 28 2.51 -6.94 7.33
N LEU A 29 2.09 -6.25 6.27
CA LEU A 29 0.71 -5.83 6.08
C LEU A 29 0.33 -5.94 4.61
N HIS A 30 -0.77 -6.66 4.34
CA HIS A 30 -1.39 -6.74 3.03
C HIS A 30 -2.75 -6.06 3.08
N LEU A 31 -2.86 -4.92 2.40
CA LEU A 31 -4.15 -4.25 2.23
C LEU A 31 -4.78 -4.70 0.91
N ILE A 32 -6.09 -4.88 0.89
CA ILE A 32 -6.84 -5.28 -0.30
C ILE A 32 -8.14 -4.49 -0.43
N HIS A 33 -8.64 -4.40 -1.66
CA HIS A 33 -9.87 -3.72 -2.01
C HIS A 33 -10.58 -4.46 -3.16
N GLU A 34 -11.80 -4.05 -3.48
CA GLU A 34 -12.74 -4.79 -4.32
C GLU A 34 -12.36 -4.86 -5.82
N VAL A 35 -11.39 -4.08 -6.28
CA VAL A 35 -11.05 -4.00 -7.70
C VAL A 35 -10.07 -5.09 -8.13
N THR A 36 -9.00 -5.29 -7.36
CA THR A 36 -7.84 -6.10 -7.78
C THR A 36 -7.70 -7.44 -7.07
N SER A 37 -8.41 -7.60 -5.94
CA SER A 37 -8.38 -8.81 -5.11
C SER A 37 -9.30 -9.97 -5.53
N PRO A 38 -10.45 -9.78 -6.23
CA PRO A 38 -11.36 -10.89 -6.52
C PRO A 38 -10.70 -12.09 -7.21
N GLN A 39 -9.92 -11.84 -8.26
CA GLN A 39 -9.27 -12.90 -9.03
C GLN A 39 -8.19 -13.64 -8.21
N ALA A 40 -7.55 -12.95 -7.27
CA ALA A 40 -6.56 -13.58 -6.39
C ALA A 40 -7.21 -14.64 -5.49
N PHE A 41 -8.38 -14.36 -4.91
CA PHE A 41 -9.13 -15.35 -4.14
C PHE A 41 -9.63 -16.53 -5.00
N ASP A 42 -10.03 -16.27 -6.25
CA ASP A 42 -10.40 -17.34 -7.18
C ASP A 42 -9.21 -18.28 -7.45
N GLY A 43 -8.01 -17.74 -7.63
CA GLY A 43 -6.78 -18.51 -7.79
C GLY A 43 -6.51 -19.42 -6.58
N LEU A 44 -6.63 -18.88 -5.36
CA LEU A 44 -6.51 -19.68 -4.12
C LEU A 44 -7.52 -20.82 -4.08
N ARG A 45 -8.79 -20.53 -4.39
CA ARG A 45 -9.88 -21.52 -4.39
C ARG A 45 -9.63 -22.64 -5.38
N LEU A 46 -9.23 -22.30 -6.60
CA LEU A 46 -8.88 -23.27 -7.65
C LEU A 46 -7.68 -24.14 -7.25
N ALA A 47 -6.71 -23.56 -6.54
CA ALA A 47 -5.54 -24.27 -6.05
C ALA A 47 -5.78 -25.02 -4.72
N GLY A 48 -6.96 -24.91 -4.11
CA GLY A 48 -7.27 -25.48 -2.80
C GLY A 48 -6.42 -24.90 -1.66
N ARG A 49 -6.04 -23.62 -1.74
CA ARG A 49 -5.18 -22.94 -0.77
C ARG A 49 -5.98 -22.00 0.14
N PRO A 50 -5.68 -21.95 1.45
CA PRO A 50 -6.19 -20.91 2.33
C PRO A 50 -5.38 -19.61 2.20
N VAL A 51 -5.90 -18.52 2.76
CA VAL A 51 -5.08 -17.32 3.06
C VAL A 51 -4.12 -17.66 4.20
N ARG A 52 -2.83 -17.36 4.02
CA ARG A 52 -1.75 -17.76 4.93
C ARG A 52 -1.74 -16.98 6.24
N ARG A 53 -1.99 -15.67 6.20
CA ARG A 53 -2.06 -14.78 7.37
C ARG A 53 -3.25 -13.82 7.27
N PRO A 54 -4.47 -14.30 7.56
CA PRO A 54 -5.65 -13.43 7.62
C PRO A 54 -5.48 -12.31 8.66
N ASP A 55 -4.67 -12.52 9.69
CA ASP A 55 -4.34 -11.55 10.73
C ASP A 55 -3.43 -10.40 10.26
N LEU A 56 -2.73 -10.58 9.13
CA LEU A 56 -1.92 -9.54 8.47
C LEU A 56 -2.56 -9.02 7.18
N THR A 57 -3.82 -9.37 6.92
CA THR A 57 -4.56 -8.96 5.73
C THR A 57 -5.81 -8.17 6.13
N LEU A 58 -6.00 -6.99 5.55
CA LEU A 58 -7.19 -6.17 5.77
C LEU A 58 -7.83 -5.76 4.45
N ALA A 59 -9.14 -5.96 4.35
CA ALA A 59 -9.95 -5.48 3.25
C ALA A 59 -10.71 -4.19 3.61
N THR A 60 -10.90 -3.32 2.61
CA THR A 60 -11.84 -2.20 2.67
C THR A 60 -12.54 -2.05 1.33
N GLU A 61 -13.69 -1.38 1.34
CA GLU A 61 -14.43 -0.99 0.15
C GLU A 61 -14.26 0.52 -0.07
N ASP A 62 -13.62 0.95 -1.17
CA ASP A 62 -13.32 2.38 -1.36
C ASP A 62 -13.27 2.89 -2.80
N HIS A 63 -13.17 2.02 -3.82
CA HIS A 63 -13.06 2.43 -5.22
C HIS A 63 -14.42 2.53 -5.93
N ASN A 64 -15.31 1.60 -5.64
CA ASN A 64 -16.60 1.38 -6.31
C ASN A 64 -17.78 1.59 -5.36
N VAL A 65 -17.57 2.40 -4.32
CA VAL A 65 -18.61 2.79 -3.37
C VAL A 65 -19.24 4.12 -3.79
N PRO A 66 -20.58 4.26 -3.73
CA PRO A 66 -21.25 5.48 -4.16
C PRO A 66 -21.06 6.61 -3.15
N THR A 67 -20.74 7.82 -3.64
CA THR A 67 -20.69 9.04 -2.81
C THR A 67 -22.10 9.56 -2.44
N ILE A 68 -23.05 9.43 -3.36
CA ILE A 68 -24.45 9.86 -3.19
C ILE A 68 -25.30 8.62 -2.93
N ASP A 69 -26.27 8.71 -2.02
CA ASP A 69 -27.14 7.58 -1.65
C ASP A 69 -26.33 6.34 -1.19
N TRP A 70 -25.25 6.59 -0.43
CA TRP A 70 -24.33 5.55 0.04
C TRP A 70 -25.00 4.50 0.93
N ASP A 71 -26.11 4.87 1.56
CA ASP A 71 -26.95 4.04 2.41
C ASP A 71 -27.97 3.19 1.62
N LYS A 72 -28.02 3.34 0.29
CA LYS A 72 -28.87 2.55 -0.61
C LYS A 72 -28.07 1.43 -1.31
N PRO A 73 -28.75 0.43 -1.90
CA PRO A 73 -28.07 -0.55 -2.73
C PRO A 73 -27.27 0.10 -3.87
N ILE A 74 -26.04 -0.37 -4.08
CA ILE A 74 -25.18 0.09 -5.19
C ILE A 74 -25.91 -0.12 -6.52
N ALA A 75 -26.19 0.98 -7.21
CA ALA A 75 -27.01 0.99 -8.42
C ALA A 75 -26.27 0.44 -9.64
N ASP A 76 -24.96 0.70 -9.75
CA ASP A 76 -24.14 0.16 -10.84
C ASP A 76 -23.88 -1.34 -10.62
N PRO A 77 -24.34 -2.23 -11.53
CA PRO A 77 -24.20 -3.66 -11.35
C PRO A 77 -22.75 -4.16 -11.33
N VAL A 78 -21.82 -3.45 -12.00
CA VAL A 78 -20.40 -3.83 -12.00
C VAL A 78 -19.79 -3.56 -10.63
N SER A 79 -19.94 -2.32 -10.15
CA SER A 79 -19.52 -1.90 -8.80
C SER A 79 -20.11 -2.81 -7.72
N LYS A 80 -21.42 -3.08 -7.81
CA LYS A 80 -22.10 -3.99 -6.89
C LYS A 80 -21.47 -5.39 -6.88
N THR A 81 -21.19 -5.94 -8.05
CA THR A 81 -20.59 -7.26 -8.18
C THR A 81 -19.20 -7.31 -7.53
N GLN A 82 -18.37 -6.28 -7.73
CA GLN A 82 -17.03 -6.22 -7.14
C GLN A 82 -17.10 -6.15 -5.61
N VAL A 83 -17.94 -5.28 -5.06
CA VAL A 83 -18.12 -5.14 -3.60
C VAL A 83 -18.68 -6.42 -2.98
N ASP A 84 -19.74 -7.00 -3.55
CA ASP A 84 -20.32 -8.26 -3.06
C ASP A 84 -19.31 -9.41 -3.12
N THR A 85 -18.47 -9.44 -4.16
CA THR A 85 -17.43 -10.46 -4.32
C THR A 85 -16.35 -10.31 -3.25
N LEU A 86 -15.91 -9.08 -2.93
CA LEU A 86 -14.96 -8.85 -1.84
C LEU A 86 -15.53 -9.33 -0.50
N ARG A 87 -16.78 -8.98 -0.18
CA ARG A 87 -17.45 -9.40 1.07
C ARG A 87 -17.53 -10.92 1.19
N LYS A 88 -17.94 -11.59 0.12
CA LYS A 88 -18.00 -13.06 0.07
C LYS A 88 -16.63 -13.69 0.27
N ASN A 89 -15.61 -13.16 -0.41
CA ASN A 89 -14.24 -13.66 -0.27
C ASN A 89 -13.69 -13.42 1.14
N ALA A 90 -13.95 -12.26 1.74
CA ALA A 90 -13.54 -11.94 3.10
C ALA A 90 -14.17 -12.91 4.12
N GLU A 91 -15.47 -13.19 3.99
CA GLU A 91 -16.17 -14.19 4.80
C GLU A 91 -15.60 -15.61 4.59
N GLU A 92 -15.45 -16.04 3.34
CA GLU A 92 -14.98 -17.39 3.00
C GLU A 92 -13.55 -17.67 3.50
N PHE A 93 -12.65 -16.70 3.38
CA PHE A 93 -11.24 -16.86 3.72
C PHE A 93 -10.88 -16.31 5.11
N GLY A 94 -11.85 -15.79 5.86
CA GLY A 94 -11.66 -15.26 7.21
C GLY A 94 -10.81 -13.98 7.26
N VAL A 95 -10.86 -13.16 6.20
CA VAL A 95 -10.15 -11.87 6.14
C VAL A 95 -11.01 -10.79 6.78
N ARG A 96 -10.42 -9.97 7.64
CA ARG A 96 -11.11 -8.81 8.22
C ARG A 96 -11.43 -7.80 7.12
N ILE A 97 -12.66 -7.29 7.11
CA ILE A 97 -13.13 -6.28 6.15
C ILE A 97 -13.82 -5.11 6.85
N HIS A 98 -13.54 -3.89 6.40
CA HIS A 98 -14.31 -2.70 6.71
C HIS A 98 -15.23 -2.36 5.53
N SER A 99 -16.46 -2.87 5.59
CA SER A 99 -17.46 -2.70 4.52
C SER A 99 -18.14 -1.33 4.58
N LEU A 100 -18.75 -0.93 3.45
CA LEU A 100 -19.54 0.30 3.36
C LEU A 100 -20.56 0.40 4.51
N GLY A 101 -20.49 1.48 5.27
CA GLY A 101 -21.31 1.74 6.46
C GLY A 101 -20.65 1.39 7.80
N ASP A 102 -19.50 0.71 7.79
CA ASP A 102 -18.63 0.63 8.96
C ASP A 102 -18.01 2.01 9.24
N ILE A 103 -17.92 2.40 10.51
CA ILE A 103 -17.30 3.66 10.93
C ILE A 103 -15.79 3.71 10.64
N GLU A 104 -15.16 2.54 10.57
CA GLU A 104 -13.73 2.40 10.25
C GLU A 104 -13.47 2.15 8.75
N GLN A 105 -14.51 2.18 7.91
CA GLN A 105 -14.35 2.13 6.45
C GLN A 105 -13.81 3.46 5.92
N GLY A 106 -12.94 3.36 4.91
CA GLY A 106 -12.34 4.52 4.26
C GLY A 106 -11.38 4.11 3.15
N ILE A 107 -10.73 5.11 2.56
CA ILE A 107 -9.72 4.92 1.52
C ILE A 107 -8.60 4.03 2.05
N VAL A 108 -8.19 3.02 1.27
CA VAL A 108 -7.28 1.96 1.70
C VAL A 108 -5.97 2.48 2.31
N HIS A 109 -5.41 3.55 1.77
CA HIS A 109 -4.15 4.15 2.25
C HIS A 109 -4.33 5.10 3.44
N ILE A 110 -5.57 5.40 3.82
CA ILE A 110 -5.91 6.21 4.99
C ILE A 110 -6.22 5.33 6.20
N ILE A 111 -6.98 4.24 6.00
CA ILE A 111 -7.38 3.38 7.10
C ILE A 111 -6.18 2.67 7.75
N GLY A 112 -5.14 2.33 6.97
CA GLY A 112 -3.95 1.67 7.50
C GLY A 112 -3.28 2.49 8.61
N PRO A 113 -2.90 3.76 8.36
CA PRO A 113 -2.41 4.66 9.39
C PRO A 113 -3.43 4.99 10.48
N GLN A 114 -4.68 5.29 10.12
CA GLN A 114 -5.73 5.69 11.06
C GLN A 114 -5.99 4.62 12.13
N LEU A 115 -6.00 3.35 11.73
CA LEU A 115 -6.21 2.20 12.62
C LEU A 115 -4.94 1.75 13.34
N GLY A 116 -3.80 2.43 13.12
CA GLY A 116 -2.51 2.05 13.68
C GLY A 116 -1.91 0.77 13.10
N LEU A 117 -2.36 0.33 11.93
CA LEU A 117 -1.84 -0.87 11.25
C LEU A 117 -0.54 -0.57 10.51
N THR A 118 -0.40 0.63 9.98
CA THR A 118 0.85 1.11 9.38
C THR A 118 1.79 1.55 10.47
N GLN A 119 2.92 0.85 10.63
CA GLN A 119 3.95 1.17 11.61
C GLN A 119 5.32 1.32 10.95
N PRO A 120 6.24 2.09 11.58
CA PRO A 120 7.59 2.24 11.08
C PRO A 120 8.32 0.90 10.93
N GLY A 121 9.10 0.77 9.87
CA GLY A 121 9.91 -0.41 9.61
C GLY A 121 9.17 -1.57 8.96
N MET A 122 7.89 -1.44 8.62
CA MET A 122 7.13 -2.50 7.95
C MET A 122 7.42 -2.61 6.45
N THR A 123 7.11 -3.77 5.89
CA THR A 123 6.85 -4.00 4.47
C THR A 123 5.34 -4.08 4.22
N ILE A 124 4.82 -3.23 3.34
CA ILE A 124 3.37 -3.06 3.13
C ILE A 124 3.06 -3.15 1.63
N VAL A 125 2.08 -3.96 1.27
CA VAL A 125 1.66 -4.10 -0.14
C VAL A 125 0.16 -4.02 -0.27
N CYS A 126 -0.29 -3.55 -1.43
CA CYS A 126 -1.69 -3.53 -1.83
C CYS A 126 -1.78 -3.62 -3.34
N GLY A 127 -2.90 -4.15 -3.85
CA GLY A 127 -3.23 -4.11 -5.28
C GLY A 127 -3.54 -2.72 -5.83
N ASP A 128 -2.94 -1.65 -5.28
CA ASP A 128 -3.15 -0.25 -5.65
C ASP A 128 -1.80 0.48 -5.85
N SER A 129 -1.72 1.37 -6.84
CA SER A 129 -0.47 2.05 -7.19
C SER A 129 0.02 3.08 -6.17
N HIS A 130 -0.86 3.59 -5.30
CA HIS A 130 -0.57 4.65 -4.33
C HIS A 130 -0.17 4.11 -2.95
N THR A 131 0.09 2.81 -2.83
CA THR A 131 0.57 2.15 -1.60
C THR A 131 1.85 2.79 -1.04
N SER A 132 2.62 3.49 -1.87
CA SER A 132 3.78 4.28 -1.42
C SER A 132 3.44 5.35 -0.35
N THR A 133 2.17 5.74 -0.21
CA THR A 133 1.66 6.63 0.85
C THR A 133 2.12 6.19 2.25
N HIS A 134 2.14 4.88 2.53
CA HIS A 134 2.56 4.35 3.82
C HIS A 134 4.06 4.55 4.11
N GLY A 135 4.86 4.88 3.10
CA GLY A 135 6.27 5.24 3.25
C GLY A 135 6.50 6.47 4.13
N ALA A 136 5.50 7.34 4.30
CA ALA A 136 5.52 8.46 5.24
C ALA A 136 5.80 8.03 6.69
N PHE A 137 5.51 6.78 7.03
CA PHE A 137 5.73 6.18 8.36
C PHE A 137 7.10 5.49 8.47
N GLY A 138 7.95 5.55 7.44
CA GLY A 138 9.23 4.83 7.42
C GLY A 138 9.07 3.33 7.12
N ALA A 139 7.99 2.95 6.44
CA ALA A 139 7.79 1.62 5.89
C ALA A 139 8.31 1.54 4.43
N ILE A 140 8.61 0.33 3.95
CA ILE A 140 8.73 0.06 2.52
C ILE A 140 7.35 -0.37 2.03
N ALA A 141 6.70 0.49 1.26
CA ALA A 141 5.33 0.25 0.81
C ALA A 141 5.20 0.47 -0.70
N PHE A 142 4.58 -0.49 -1.40
CA PHE A 142 4.48 -0.45 -2.86
C PHE A 142 3.28 -1.24 -3.40
N GLY A 143 2.78 -0.78 -4.55
CA GLY A 143 1.68 -1.43 -5.25
C GLY A 143 2.13 -2.71 -5.94
N ILE A 144 1.24 -3.71 -5.98
CA ILE A 144 1.49 -5.02 -6.57
C ILE A 144 0.38 -5.42 -7.54
N GLY A 145 0.68 -6.31 -8.48
CA GLY A 145 -0.32 -6.83 -9.42
C GLY A 145 -1.21 -7.92 -8.81
N THR A 146 -2.33 -8.25 -9.46
CA THR A 146 -3.26 -9.31 -9.00
C THR A 146 -2.59 -10.66 -8.76
N SER A 147 -1.65 -11.08 -9.62
CA SER A 147 -0.90 -12.33 -9.43
C SER A 147 0.00 -12.29 -8.19
N GLU A 148 0.52 -11.12 -7.85
CA GLU A 148 1.31 -10.92 -6.63
C GLU A 148 0.41 -10.85 -5.40
N VAL A 149 -0.79 -10.26 -5.49
CA VAL A 149 -1.81 -10.31 -4.43
C VAL A 149 -2.12 -11.77 -4.07
N GLU A 150 -2.37 -12.63 -5.07
CA GLU A 150 -2.57 -14.07 -4.85
C GLU A 150 -1.35 -14.69 -4.15
N HIS A 151 -0.14 -14.36 -4.60
CA HIS A 151 1.09 -14.90 -4.03
C HIS A 151 1.27 -14.51 -2.56
N VAL A 152 1.00 -13.25 -2.21
CA VAL A 152 1.06 -12.76 -0.82
C VAL A 152 -0.03 -13.42 0.01
N LEU A 153 -1.27 -13.53 -0.48
CA LEU A 153 -2.33 -14.25 0.23
C LEU A 153 -1.95 -15.71 0.47
N ALA A 154 -1.30 -16.37 -0.48
CA ALA A 154 -0.90 -17.78 -0.36
C ALA A 154 0.32 -18.03 0.54
N THR A 155 1.23 -17.06 0.67
CA THR A 155 2.58 -17.30 1.25
C THR A 155 3.00 -16.31 2.33
N GLN A 156 2.39 -15.13 2.39
CA GLN A 156 2.85 -13.95 3.15
C GLN A 156 4.26 -13.48 2.76
N THR A 157 4.69 -13.78 1.54
CA THR A 157 5.97 -13.35 1.01
C THR A 157 5.83 -12.79 -0.39
N LEU A 158 6.84 -12.09 -0.89
CA LEU A 158 6.86 -11.60 -2.26
C LEU A 158 8.30 -11.52 -2.79
N MET A 159 8.52 -12.00 -4.01
CA MET A 159 9.80 -11.85 -4.70
C MET A 159 9.92 -10.43 -5.24
N GLN A 160 10.95 -9.69 -4.84
CA GLN A 160 11.18 -8.32 -5.29
C GLN A 160 12.65 -8.04 -5.56
N ALA A 161 12.92 -7.38 -6.68
CA ALA A 161 14.26 -6.92 -7.00
C ALA A 161 14.56 -5.68 -6.17
N LYS A 162 15.69 -5.66 -5.47
CA LYS A 162 16.08 -4.52 -4.62
C LYS A 162 16.20 -3.25 -5.49
N PRO A 163 15.36 -2.22 -5.27
CA PRO A 163 15.42 -1.00 -6.04
C PRO A 163 16.71 -0.23 -5.73
N LYS A 164 17.05 0.73 -6.60
CA LYS A 164 18.08 1.71 -6.26
C LYS A 164 17.54 2.67 -5.20
N THR A 165 18.42 3.40 -4.54
CA THR A 165 18.02 4.44 -3.58
C THR A 165 18.19 5.83 -4.20
N MET A 166 17.19 6.69 -4.02
CA MET A 166 17.24 8.11 -4.40
C MET A 166 16.97 8.96 -3.16
N ALA A 167 17.73 10.04 -2.98
CA ALA A 167 17.46 11.02 -1.94
C ALA A 167 16.87 12.28 -2.55
N VAL A 168 15.77 12.75 -2.00
CA VAL A 168 15.19 14.07 -2.30
C VAL A 168 15.32 14.93 -1.06
N THR A 169 16.24 15.89 -1.10
CA THR A 169 16.50 16.79 0.03
C THR A 169 15.88 18.15 -0.23
N ILE A 170 14.96 18.56 0.64
CA ILE A 170 14.26 19.86 0.56
C ILE A 170 14.60 20.66 1.82
N ASN A 171 15.38 21.72 1.64
CA ASN A 171 15.91 22.55 2.72
C ASN A 171 15.13 23.85 2.87
N GLY A 172 15.14 24.40 4.07
CA GLY A 172 14.33 25.57 4.46
C GLY A 172 12.89 25.18 4.80
N SER A 173 12.10 26.18 5.19
CA SER A 173 10.68 26.03 5.52
C SER A 173 9.80 26.37 4.32
N LEU A 174 8.62 25.75 4.24
CA LEU A 174 7.63 26.12 3.23
C LEU A 174 7.12 27.55 3.49
N PRO A 175 7.06 28.44 2.47
CA PRO A 175 6.49 29.77 2.62
C PRO A 175 5.02 29.74 3.05
N ALA A 176 4.53 30.84 3.63
CA ALA A 176 3.12 30.97 3.99
C ALA A 176 2.21 30.72 2.78
N GLY A 177 1.23 29.83 2.95
CA GLY A 177 0.29 29.44 1.89
C GLY A 177 0.78 28.32 0.97
N VAL A 178 2.01 27.84 1.13
CA VAL A 178 2.57 26.69 0.40
C VAL A 178 2.41 25.42 1.24
N THR A 179 1.97 24.34 0.61
CA THR A 179 1.68 23.06 1.25
C THR A 179 2.59 21.93 0.75
N ALA A 180 2.52 20.76 1.39
CA ALA A 180 3.19 19.55 0.90
C ALA A 180 2.79 19.20 -0.55
N LYS A 181 1.53 19.47 -0.92
CA LYS A 181 1.05 19.26 -2.29
C LYS A 181 1.81 20.13 -3.30
N ASP A 182 2.01 21.40 -3.00
CA ASP A 182 2.74 22.32 -3.87
C ASP A 182 4.21 21.89 -4.00
N MET A 183 4.80 21.43 -2.90
CA MET A 183 6.16 20.92 -2.84
C MET A 183 6.35 19.68 -3.73
N VAL A 184 5.51 18.64 -3.58
CA VAL A 184 5.63 17.40 -4.37
C VAL A 184 5.27 17.62 -5.85
N LEU A 185 4.29 18.49 -6.16
CA LEU A 185 4.00 18.86 -7.55
C LEU A 185 5.16 19.61 -8.19
N THR A 186 5.82 20.51 -7.45
CA THR A 186 7.02 21.21 -7.92
C THR A 186 8.13 20.22 -8.21
N LEU A 187 8.37 19.24 -7.33
CA LEU A 187 9.35 18.18 -7.57
C LEU A 187 9.04 17.41 -8.86
N ILE A 188 7.80 16.94 -9.02
CA ILE A 188 7.37 16.19 -10.22
C ILE A 188 7.54 17.04 -11.49
N ALA A 189 7.25 18.34 -11.45
CA ALA A 189 7.47 19.23 -12.57
C ALA A 189 8.94 19.36 -12.96
N HIS A 190 9.87 19.28 -12.00
CA HIS A 190 11.31 19.33 -12.25
C HIS A 190 11.89 17.99 -12.73
N THR A 191 11.40 16.86 -12.20
CA THR A 191 11.97 15.53 -12.49
C THR A 191 11.24 14.79 -13.62
N GLY A 192 10.02 15.21 -13.95
CA GLY A 192 9.12 14.49 -14.84
C GLY A 192 8.50 13.25 -14.20
N THR A 193 7.54 12.64 -14.91
CA THR A 193 6.77 11.48 -14.44
C THR A 193 7.59 10.20 -14.28
N GLY A 194 8.74 10.10 -14.95
CA GLY A 194 9.66 8.95 -14.85
C GLY A 194 10.81 9.14 -13.85
N GLY A 195 10.89 10.28 -13.16
CA GLY A 195 12.07 10.65 -12.37
C GLY A 195 12.44 9.65 -11.26
N GLY A 196 11.45 9.00 -10.65
CA GLY A 196 11.64 8.01 -9.58
C GLY A 196 11.68 6.54 -10.03
N GLN A 197 11.63 6.26 -11.34
CA GLN A 197 11.48 4.89 -11.83
C GLN A 197 12.64 3.98 -11.40
N GLY A 198 12.32 2.87 -10.72
CA GLY A 198 13.30 1.90 -10.22
C GLY A 198 14.04 2.32 -8.94
N TYR A 199 13.57 3.38 -8.28
CA TYR A 199 14.12 3.86 -7.01
C TYR A 199 13.12 3.74 -5.86
N ILE A 200 13.63 3.47 -4.66
CA ILE A 200 12.99 3.92 -3.41
C ILE A 200 13.47 5.34 -3.15
N VAL A 201 12.53 6.28 -3.08
CA VAL A 201 12.80 7.70 -2.83
C VAL A 201 12.73 7.99 -1.34
N GLU A 202 13.82 8.47 -0.76
CA GLU A 202 13.90 8.90 0.64
C GLU A 202 13.86 10.43 0.70
N TYR A 203 12.80 10.98 1.28
CA TYR A 203 12.62 12.42 1.49
C TYR A 203 13.33 12.89 2.75
N ARG A 204 14.09 13.97 2.65
CA ARG A 204 14.96 14.51 3.70
C ARG A 204 14.93 16.03 3.75
N GLY A 205 15.42 16.59 4.84
CA GLY A 205 15.64 18.02 4.99
C GLY A 205 14.56 18.72 5.81
N GLN A 206 14.85 19.97 6.19
CA GLN A 206 14.06 20.76 7.13
C GLN A 206 12.58 20.84 6.72
N ALA A 207 12.28 21.02 5.43
CA ALA A 207 10.89 21.12 4.97
C ALA A 207 10.11 19.83 5.30
N ILE A 208 10.73 18.66 5.12
CA ILE A 208 10.11 17.36 5.39
C ILE A 208 9.90 17.14 6.90
N GLU A 209 10.88 17.57 7.70
CA GLU A 209 10.83 17.46 9.16
C GLU A 209 9.69 18.32 9.75
N GLU A 210 9.44 19.50 9.19
CA GLU A 210 8.39 20.44 9.62
C GLU A 210 6.97 20.04 9.20
N LEU A 211 6.80 19.08 8.28
CA LEU A 211 5.48 18.60 7.86
C LEU A 211 4.78 17.79 8.97
N SER A 212 3.45 17.93 9.02
CA SER A 212 2.59 16.96 9.72
C SER A 212 2.63 15.59 9.03
N MET A 213 2.07 14.56 9.67
CA MET A 213 2.02 13.23 9.06
C MET A 213 1.17 13.21 7.78
N GLU A 214 0.05 13.91 7.76
CA GLU A 214 -0.79 14.07 6.57
C GLU A 214 -0.01 14.78 5.45
N GLY A 215 0.81 15.76 5.81
CA GLY A 215 1.72 16.42 4.88
C GLY A 215 2.78 15.47 4.32
N ARG A 216 3.32 14.55 5.12
CA ARG A 216 4.29 13.54 4.65
C ARG A 216 3.66 12.42 3.81
N MET A 217 2.37 12.16 4.01
CA MET A 217 1.57 11.20 3.22
C MET A 217 1.16 11.77 1.85
N THR A 218 1.21 13.09 1.68
CA THR A 218 0.82 13.82 0.45
C THR A 218 1.90 13.76 -0.63
#